data_AF-A0AA88AJA6-F1
#
_entry.id   AF-A0AA88AJA6-F1
#
_cell.length_a   1.000
_cell.length_b   1.000
_cell.length_c   1.000
_cell.angle_alpha   90.00
_cell.angle_beta   90.00
_cell.angle_gamma   90.00
#
_symmetry.space_group_name_H-M   'P 1'
#
loop_
_entity.id
_entity.type
_entity.pdbx_description
1 polymer ?
#
loop_
_entity_poly.entity_id
_entity_poly.type
_entity_poly.pdbx_seq_one_letter_code
_entity_poly.pdbx_strand_id
1 'polypeptide(L)'
;MGPINLKKARPSSLATTVFAPLQSRRSAQRRRSFRVGRTTHHAQYYSRRNPIPLRNLQPRNFSSLNAKDEVALEQDAERKIGWLLKLFFAGTATVIGYQFFPYLGDNLIQQSVSLLHVKDPLFKRMGASRLARFAIDDERRMKIVEMGGVQELLNMLEGAKDDRTRKEALKALSAISCSGQAAEALHQAGAIPIIRSTPDSLKDVEIEKYKSSLLQRFQDLKCDALP
;
A
#
# COMPACT_ATOMS: atom_id res chain seq x y z
N MET A 1 -2.71 25.04 -71.37
CA MET A 1 -2.93 26.47 -71.71
C MET A 1 -4.09 26.96 -70.83
N GLY A 2 -3.88 27.51 -69.62
CA GLY A 2 -3.41 28.86 -69.25
C GLY A 2 -4.57 29.57 -68.50
N PRO A 3 -4.39 30.59 -67.62
CA PRO A 3 -3.16 31.24 -67.19
C PRO A 3 -2.97 31.35 -65.64
N ILE A 4 -1.87 32.03 -65.31
CA ILE A 4 -1.21 32.35 -64.05
C ILE A 4 -1.79 33.65 -63.44
N ASN A 5 -1.81 33.79 -62.10
CA ASN A 5 -1.35 34.98 -61.31
C ASN A 5 -1.62 34.76 -59.79
N LEU A 6 -0.63 34.71 -58.88
CA LEU A 6 0.26 35.74 -58.30
C LEU A 6 -0.37 36.68 -57.24
N LYS A 7 0.38 36.84 -56.14
CA LYS A 7 0.40 37.94 -55.12
C LYS A 7 -0.37 37.67 -53.81
N LYS A 8 0.34 37.54 -52.67
CA LYS A 8 0.80 38.62 -51.72
C LYS A 8 -0.27 38.75 -50.61
N ALA A 9 -0.02 38.66 -49.30
CA ALA A 9 0.99 39.29 -48.48
C ALA A 9 1.03 38.66 -47.07
N ARG A 10 2.21 38.63 -46.42
CA ARG A 10 2.35 38.93 -44.98
C ARG A 10 2.46 40.46 -44.84
N PRO A 11 2.05 41.08 -43.72
CA PRO A 11 3.02 41.34 -42.63
C PRO A 11 2.38 41.32 -41.21
N SER A 12 3.09 40.78 -40.20
CA SER A 12 3.73 41.52 -39.08
C SER A 12 2.80 42.05 -37.98
N SER A 13 3.05 41.63 -36.73
CA SER A 13 3.05 42.44 -35.47
C SER A 13 2.99 41.45 -34.29
N LEU A 14 4.08 41.11 -33.58
CA LEU A 14 4.74 41.89 -32.51
C LEU A 14 3.77 42.55 -31.52
N ALA A 15 3.41 41.83 -30.47
CA ALA A 15 2.99 42.44 -29.20
C ALA A 15 3.46 41.58 -28.02
N THR A 16 4.67 41.90 -27.58
CA THR A 16 5.14 41.82 -26.20
C THR A 16 4.02 42.13 -25.20
N THR A 17 3.78 41.24 -24.23
CA THR A 17 3.27 41.64 -22.91
C THR A 17 3.87 40.72 -21.86
N VAL A 18 4.93 41.25 -21.25
CA VAL A 18 5.43 40.87 -19.93
C VAL A 18 4.51 41.54 -18.91
N PHE A 19 3.89 40.78 -18.00
CA PHE A 19 3.43 41.35 -16.73
C PHE A 19 3.47 40.31 -15.60
N ALA A 20 4.46 40.53 -14.74
CA ALA A 20 4.64 40.27 -13.31
C ALA A 20 3.97 39.05 -12.59
N PRO A 21 4.73 38.40 -11.68
CA PRO A 21 4.22 37.40 -10.75
C PRO A 21 3.61 38.08 -9.50
N LEU A 22 2.40 37.69 -9.13
CA LEU A 22 1.79 38.12 -7.87
C LEU A 22 2.23 37.24 -6.70
N GLN A 23 2.66 37.95 -5.67
CA GLN A 23 3.20 37.54 -4.39
C GLN A 23 2.30 36.62 -3.55
N SER A 24 2.98 35.74 -2.80
CA SER A 24 2.89 35.61 -1.34
C SER A 24 1.51 35.75 -0.69
N ARG A 25 0.97 34.63 -0.23
CA ARG A 25 0.22 34.60 1.05
C ARG A 25 0.68 33.41 1.89
N ARG A 26 1.60 33.72 2.81
CA ARG A 26 1.77 32.98 4.07
C ARG A 26 0.47 33.07 4.86
N SER A 27 -0.04 31.94 5.34
CA SER A 27 -1.05 31.92 6.39
C SER A 27 -0.81 30.71 7.28
N ALA A 28 -0.29 31.02 8.46
CA ALA A 28 -0.05 30.08 9.54
C ALA A 28 -1.39 29.67 10.15
N GLN A 29 -1.70 28.37 10.15
CA GLN A 29 -2.85 27.83 10.88
C GLN A 29 -2.36 26.86 11.96
N ARG A 30 -1.96 27.49 13.07
CA ARG A 30 -2.31 27.12 14.46
C ARG A 30 -2.29 25.63 14.83
N ARG A 31 -1.16 25.21 15.40
CA ARG A 31 -1.02 24.03 16.27
C ARG A 31 -2.04 24.11 17.42
N ARG A 32 -2.91 23.10 17.57
CA ARG A 32 -3.61 22.82 18.82
C ARG A 32 -3.06 21.52 19.40
N SER A 33 -2.18 21.69 20.38
CA SER A 33 -1.69 20.64 21.25
C SER A 33 -2.82 20.22 22.20
N PHE A 34 -3.22 18.95 22.13
CA PHE A 34 -4.19 18.33 23.03
C PHE A 34 -3.43 17.90 24.29
N ARG A 35 -3.41 18.76 25.31
CA ARG A 35 -2.88 18.46 26.64
C ARG A 35 -4.02 17.93 27.48
N VAL A 36 -4.05 16.61 27.71
CA VAL A 36 -4.96 15.94 28.65
C VAL A 36 -4.58 16.35 30.07
N GLY A 37 -5.40 17.20 30.68
CA GLY A 37 -5.30 17.57 32.08
C GLY A 37 -5.85 16.45 32.97
N ARG A 38 -5.04 16.01 33.94
CA ARG A 38 -5.49 15.25 35.11
C ARG A 38 -6.21 16.23 36.04
N THR A 39 -7.37 15.83 36.53
CA THR A 39 -8.01 16.44 37.70
C THR A 39 -8.46 15.34 38.63
N THR A 40 -7.68 15.10 39.67
CA THR A 40 -8.14 14.58 40.96
C THR A 40 -8.64 15.77 41.79
N HIS A 41 -9.77 15.61 42.50
CA HIS A 41 -9.94 15.90 43.94
C HIS A 41 -11.43 15.97 44.34
N HIS A 42 -11.78 15.08 45.27
CA HIS A 42 -12.64 15.22 46.47
C HIS A 42 -14.11 15.68 46.40
N ALA A 43 -15.00 14.84 46.95
CA ALA A 43 -15.93 15.13 48.07
C ALA A 43 -16.81 13.87 48.31
N GLN A 44 -16.50 12.98 49.27
CA GLN A 44 -17.01 13.00 50.66
C GLN A 44 -18.48 13.43 50.82
N TYR A 45 -19.38 12.46 50.94
CA TYR A 45 -20.60 12.58 51.74
C TYR A 45 -20.81 11.32 52.58
N TYR A 46 -20.67 11.50 53.89
CA TYR A 46 -20.97 10.53 54.94
C TYR A 46 -22.49 10.39 55.09
N SER A 47 -23.01 9.16 55.05
CA SER A 47 -24.36 8.86 55.53
C SER A 47 -24.32 8.41 56.99
N ARG A 48 -24.99 9.22 57.80
CA ARG A 48 -25.11 9.19 59.26
C ARG A 48 -26.19 8.18 59.69
N ARG A 49 -25.85 7.20 60.53
CA ARG A 49 -26.80 6.48 61.40
C ARG A 49 -26.27 6.51 62.84
N ASN A 50 -27.10 6.99 63.75
CA ASN A 50 -26.79 7.19 65.17
C ASN A 50 -26.71 5.86 65.95
N PRO A 51 -26.04 5.84 67.13
CA PRO A 51 -25.74 4.63 67.90
C PRO A 51 -26.79 4.33 68.98
N ILE A 52 -26.94 3.04 69.35
CA ILE A 52 -27.56 2.60 70.60
C ILE A 52 -26.56 1.67 71.31
N PRO A 53 -26.29 1.84 72.63
CA PRO A 53 -25.19 1.19 73.32
C PRO A 53 -25.63 -0.15 73.94
N LEU A 54 -25.00 -1.25 73.54
CA LEU A 54 -25.10 -2.53 74.25
C LEU A 54 -23.72 -3.16 74.43
N ARG A 55 -23.20 -2.94 75.63
CA ARG A 55 -22.59 -3.92 76.55
C ARG A 55 -21.53 -4.88 75.95
N ASN A 56 -20.28 -4.62 76.34
CA ASN A 56 -19.18 -5.56 76.56
C ASN A 56 -19.29 -6.94 75.87
N LEU A 57 -18.66 -7.05 74.70
CA LEU A 57 -18.10 -8.29 74.21
C LEU A 57 -16.65 -8.00 73.83
N GLN A 58 -15.72 -8.69 74.50
CA GLN A 58 -14.30 -8.68 74.18
C GLN A 58 -14.09 -8.84 72.66
N PRO A 59 -13.20 -8.07 72.02
CA PRO A 59 -12.69 -8.48 70.73
C PRO A 59 -11.81 -9.70 70.98
N ARG A 60 -12.37 -10.88 70.72
CA ARG A 60 -11.59 -12.08 70.54
C ARG A 60 -10.70 -11.79 69.33
N ASN A 61 -9.39 -11.67 69.56
CA ASN A 61 -8.38 -11.40 68.55
C ASN A 61 -8.56 -12.36 67.36
N PHE A 62 -9.14 -11.87 66.26
CA PHE A 62 -9.15 -12.55 64.97
C PHE A 62 -8.23 -11.78 64.02
N SER A 63 -7.01 -12.33 63.87
CA SER A 63 -6.22 -12.34 62.63
C SER A 63 -6.29 -11.09 61.74
N SER A 64 -5.41 -10.11 62.01
CA SER A 64 -5.13 -8.97 61.13
C SER A 64 -4.24 -9.31 59.91
N LEU A 65 -4.32 -10.54 59.40
CA LEU A 65 -3.36 -11.09 58.44
C LEU A 65 -3.82 -11.15 56.98
N ASN A 66 -5.09 -10.88 56.64
CA ASN A 66 -5.56 -11.22 55.28
C ASN A 66 -5.96 -10.08 54.33
N ALA A 67 -6.25 -8.85 54.79
CA ALA A 67 -6.77 -7.83 53.85
C ALA A 67 -5.72 -7.28 52.86
N LYS A 68 -4.46 -7.19 53.26
CA LYS A 68 -3.37 -6.73 52.38
C LYS A 68 -2.93 -7.82 51.40
N ASP A 69 -2.96 -9.06 51.85
CA ASP A 69 -2.58 -10.22 51.06
C ASP A 69 -3.67 -10.56 50.03
N GLU A 70 -4.95 -10.34 50.33
CA GLU A 70 -6.05 -10.45 49.36
C GLU A 70 -5.94 -9.43 48.23
N VAL A 71 -5.65 -8.15 48.53
CA VAL A 71 -5.46 -7.11 47.50
C VAL A 71 -4.21 -7.36 46.66
N ALA A 72 -3.13 -7.88 47.25
CA ALA A 72 -1.92 -8.25 46.52
C ALA A 72 -2.15 -9.48 45.61
N LEU A 73 -2.91 -10.46 46.09
CA LEU A 73 -3.28 -11.65 45.32
C LEU A 73 -4.18 -11.29 44.13
N GLU A 74 -5.13 -10.38 44.33
CA GLU A 74 -6.03 -9.90 43.27
C GLU A 74 -5.26 -9.15 42.17
N GLN A 75 -4.34 -8.25 42.54
CA GLN A 75 -3.49 -7.54 41.56
C GLN A 75 -2.55 -8.46 40.78
N ASP A 76 -2.04 -9.52 41.41
CA ASP A 76 -1.17 -10.49 40.72
C ASP A 76 -1.99 -11.39 39.79
N ALA A 77 -3.21 -11.76 40.18
CA ALA A 77 -4.17 -12.46 39.32
C ALA A 77 -4.52 -11.60 38.09
N GLU A 78 -4.84 -10.31 38.26
CA GLU A 78 -5.14 -9.41 37.14
C GLU A 78 -3.95 -9.27 36.16
N ARG A 79 -2.71 -9.20 36.66
CA ARG A 79 -1.51 -9.14 35.80
C ARG A 79 -1.30 -10.43 35.02
N LYS A 80 -1.45 -11.59 35.67
CA LYS A 80 -1.30 -12.91 35.05
C LYS A 80 -2.39 -13.18 34.03
N ILE A 81 -3.65 -12.90 34.37
CA ILE A 81 -4.80 -13.05 33.47
C ILE A 81 -4.69 -12.07 32.31
N GLY A 82 -4.28 -10.82 32.55
CA GLY A 82 -4.07 -9.83 31.49
C GLY A 82 -2.96 -10.22 30.51
N TRP A 83 -1.86 -10.81 31.00
CA TRP A 83 -0.79 -11.31 30.12
C TRP A 83 -1.21 -12.57 29.36
N LEU A 84 -1.88 -13.51 30.03
CA LEU A 84 -2.44 -14.71 29.40
C LEU A 84 -3.46 -14.36 28.32
N LEU A 85 -4.36 -13.41 28.59
CA LEU A 85 -5.34 -12.91 27.63
C LEU A 85 -4.66 -12.31 26.40
N LYS A 86 -3.56 -11.55 26.58
CA LYS A 86 -2.76 -11.04 25.46
C LYS A 86 -2.16 -12.15 24.61
N LEU A 87 -1.72 -13.26 25.22
CA LEU A 87 -1.22 -14.41 24.47
C LEU A 87 -2.32 -15.10 23.66
N PHE A 88 -3.52 -15.23 24.24
CA PHE A 88 -4.67 -15.72 23.48
C PHE A 88 -5.00 -14.79 22.31
N PHE A 89 -5.11 -13.48 22.53
CA PHE A 89 -5.36 -12.52 21.44
C PHE A 89 -4.25 -12.53 20.39
N ALA A 90 -2.97 -12.58 20.80
CA ALA A 90 -1.85 -12.63 19.86
C ALA A 90 -1.86 -13.95 19.06
N GLY A 91 -2.13 -15.08 19.70
CA GLY A 91 -2.26 -16.38 19.06
C GLY A 91 -3.41 -16.42 18.07
N THR A 92 -4.61 -16.03 18.51
CA THR A 92 -5.80 -16.00 17.66
C THR A 92 -5.65 -14.99 16.52
N ALA A 93 -5.11 -13.79 16.77
CA ALA A 93 -4.85 -12.80 15.72
C ALA A 93 -3.82 -13.30 14.70
N THR A 94 -2.82 -14.09 15.13
CA THR A 94 -1.85 -14.71 14.23
C THR A 94 -2.54 -15.75 13.34
N VAL A 95 -3.34 -16.66 13.92
CA VAL A 95 -4.07 -17.70 13.16
C VAL A 95 -5.05 -17.07 12.16
N ILE A 96 -5.86 -16.11 12.61
CA ILE A 96 -6.77 -15.36 11.74
C ILE A 96 -5.98 -14.60 10.67
N GLY A 97 -4.85 -13.99 11.03
CA GLY A 97 -3.94 -13.34 10.10
C GLY A 97 -3.50 -14.28 8.98
N TYR A 98 -2.96 -15.45 9.31
CA TYR A 98 -2.55 -16.43 8.30
C TYR A 98 -3.71 -16.93 7.43
N GLN A 99 -4.91 -17.05 7.99
CA GLN A 99 -6.06 -17.55 7.25
C GLN A 99 -6.70 -16.49 6.33
N PHE A 100 -6.81 -15.24 6.75
CA PHE A 100 -7.47 -14.18 5.97
C PHE A 100 -6.53 -13.43 5.03
N PHE A 101 -5.25 -13.32 5.37
CA PHE A 101 -4.26 -12.61 4.57
C PHE A 101 -4.16 -13.08 3.11
N PRO A 102 -4.21 -14.40 2.77
CA PRO A 102 -4.18 -14.82 1.37
C PRO A 102 -5.41 -14.34 0.58
N TYR A 103 -6.62 -14.42 1.15
CA TYR A 103 -7.85 -13.98 0.48
C TYR A 103 -7.91 -12.46 0.27
N LEU A 104 -7.32 -11.69 1.19
CA LEU A 104 -7.18 -10.24 1.02
C LEU A 104 -6.22 -9.91 -0.13
N GLY A 105 -5.14 -10.68 -0.30
CA GLY A 105 -4.16 -10.49 -1.36
C GLY A 105 -4.76 -10.61 -2.76
N ASP A 106 -5.56 -11.65 -3.00
CA ASP A 106 -6.11 -11.94 -4.32
C ASP A 106 -7.09 -10.87 -4.81
N ASN A 107 -7.99 -10.40 -3.93
CA ASN A 107 -8.88 -9.29 -4.27
C ASN A 107 -8.09 -8.01 -4.60
N LEU A 108 -6.98 -7.75 -3.89
CA LEU A 108 -6.14 -6.59 -4.17
C LEU A 108 -5.38 -6.72 -5.51
N ILE A 109 -5.00 -7.93 -5.91
CA ILE A 109 -4.44 -8.20 -7.24
C ILE A 109 -5.51 -7.90 -8.30
N GLN A 110 -6.72 -8.45 -8.15
CA GLN A 110 -7.82 -8.24 -9.10
C GLN A 110 -8.20 -6.76 -9.23
N GLN A 111 -8.25 -6.03 -8.11
CA GLN A 111 -8.46 -4.58 -8.12
C GLN A 111 -7.32 -3.84 -8.84
N SER A 112 -6.08 -4.30 -8.66
CA SER A 112 -4.92 -3.70 -9.35
C SER A 112 -4.96 -3.93 -10.85
N VAL A 113 -5.41 -5.11 -11.32
CA VAL A 113 -5.68 -5.38 -12.75
C VAL A 113 -6.82 -4.51 -13.27
N SER A 114 -7.88 -4.33 -12.48
CA SER A 114 -9.01 -3.46 -12.86
C SER A 114 -8.58 -2.01 -13.06
N LEU A 115 -7.59 -1.52 -12.30
CA LEU A 115 -7.03 -0.18 -12.48
C LEU A 115 -6.30 0.01 -13.83
N LEU A 116 -5.79 -1.06 -14.45
CA LEU A 116 -5.14 -0.99 -15.76
C LEU A 116 -6.10 -0.68 -16.91
N HIS A 117 -7.39 -0.99 -16.72
CA HIS A 117 -8.45 -0.72 -17.69
C HIS A 117 -8.92 0.75 -17.67
N VAL A 118 -8.62 1.48 -16.59
CA VAL A 118 -9.03 2.88 -16.44
C VAL A 118 -8.32 3.75 -17.47
N LYS A 119 -9.04 4.71 -18.08
CA LYS A 119 -8.49 5.56 -19.15
C LYS A 119 -7.32 6.44 -18.70
N ASP A 120 -7.34 6.90 -17.46
CA ASP A 120 -6.33 7.81 -16.93
C ASP A 120 -5.01 7.06 -16.61
N PRO A 121 -3.89 7.45 -17.23
CA PRO A 121 -2.57 6.85 -17.00
C PRO A 121 -2.13 6.81 -15.54
N LEU A 122 -2.61 7.73 -14.68
CA LEU A 122 -2.28 7.74 -13.27
C LEU A 122 -2.77 6.48 -12.55
N PHE A 123 -4.00 6.04 -12.84
CA PHE A 123 -4.55 4.82 -12.25
C PHE A 123 -3.88 3.58 -12.81
N LYS A 124 -3.55 3.57 -14.11
CA LYS A 124 -2.78 2.48 -14.72
C LYS A 124 -1.42 2.29 -14.03
N ARG A 125 -0.68 3.39 -13.82
CA ARG A 125 0.59 3.37 -13.07
C ARG A 125 0.41 2.84 -11.66
N MET A 126 -0.65 3.26 -10.97
CA MET A 126 -0.94 2.78 -9.62
C MET A 126 -1.21 1.27 -9.60
N GLY A 127 -2.02 0.78 -10.54
CA GLY A 127 -2.31 -0.65 -10.71
C GLY A 127 -1.02 -1.45 -10.99
N ALA A 128 -0.24 -1.03 -11.99
CA ALA A 128 1.01 -1.68 -12.35
C ALA A 128 2.02 -1.71 -11.19
N SER A 129 2.17 -0.58 -10.48
CA SER A 129 3.06 -0.50 -9.32
C SER A 129 2.64 -1.44 -8.19
N ARG A 130 1.33 -1.63 -7.97
CA ARG A 130 0.80 -2.59 -6.99
C ARG A 130 1.06 -4.03 -7.43
N LEU A 131 0.81 -4.36 -8.70
CA LEU A 131 1.09 -5.70 -9.25
C LEU A 131 2.57 -6.06 -9.10
N ALA A 132 3.47 -5.12 -9.38
CA ALA A 132 4.91 -5.32 -9.16
C ALA A 132 5.24 -5.65 -7.69
N ARG A 133 4.52 -5.06 -6.73
CA ARG A 133 4.69 -5.33 -5.29
C ARG A 133 4.06 -6.63 -4.84
N PHE A 134 3.03 -7.13 -5.54
CA PHE A 134 2.42 -8.42 -5.24
C PHE A 134 3.18 -9.59 -5.83
N ALA A 135 3.98 -9.38 -6.89
CA ALA A 135 4.83 -10.37 -7.54
C ALA A 135 6.07 -10.76 -6.69
N ILE A 136 5.84 -11.18 -5.44
CA ILE A 136 6.89 -11.52 -4.47
C ILE A 136 7.36 -12.96 -4.72
N ASP A 137 6.42 -13.89 -4.71
CA ASP A 137 6.61 -15.34 -4.84
C ASP A 137 5.94 -15.88 -6.11
N ASP A 138 6.30 -17.11 -6.48
CA ASP A 138 5.84 -17.78 -7.71
C ASP A 138 4.32 -18.00 -7.74
N GLU A 139 3.71 -18.29 -6.60
CA GLU A 139 2.26 -18.46 -6.48
C GLU A 139 1.54 -17.14 -6.80
N ARG A 140 1.95 -16.03 -6.19
CA ARG A 140 1.35 -14.71 -6.46
C ARG A 140 1.61 -14.23 -7.88
N ARG A 141 2.78 -14.54 -8.46
CA ARG A 141 3.06 -14.22 -9.88
C ARG A 141 2.09 -14.94 -10.79
N MET A 142 1.84 -16.22 -10.54
CA MET A 142 0.85 -16.98 -11.29
C MET A 142 -0.57 -16.48 -11.06
N LYS A 143 -0.94 -16.06 -9.84
CA LYS A 143 -2.24 -15.38 -9.60
C LYS A 143 -2.43 -14.14 -10.46
N ILE A 144 -1.38 -13.32 -10.64
CA ILE A 144 -1.44 -12.16 -11.54
C ILE A 144 -1.67 -12.61 -13.00
N VAL A 145 -1.02 -13.70 -13.43
CA VAL A 145 -1.21 -14.28 -14.78
C VAL A 145 -2.65 -14.77 -14.96
N GLU A 146 -3.17 -15.56 -14.00
CA GLU A 146 -4.53 -16.13 -14.01
C GLU A 146 -5.61 -15.04 -14.05
N MET A 147 -5.38 -13.91 -13.38
CA MET A 147 -6.29 -12.76 -13.39
C MET A 147 -6.16 -11.88 -14.65
N GLY A 148 -5.38 -12.29 -15.65
CA GLY A 148 -5.18 -11.56 -16.90
C GLY A 148 -4.27 -10.34 -16.79
N GLY A 149 -3.55 -10.18 -15.67
CA GLY A 149 -2.71 -9.01 -15.41
C GLY A 149 -1.58 -8.85 -16.42
N VAL A 150 -1.05 -9.94 -16.98
CA VAL A 150 -0.01 -9.88 -18.02
C VAL A 150 -0.51 -9.19 -19.29
N GLN A 151 -1.68 -9.61 -19.80
CA GLN A 151 -2.25 -9.02 -21.01
C GLN A 151 -2.55 -7.53 -20.81
N GLU A 152 -3.10 -7.16 -19.65
CA GLU A 152 -3.41 -5.77 -19.35
C GLU A 152 -2.17 -4.89 -19.18
N LEU A 153 -1.09 -5.44 -18.60
CA LEU A 153 0.20 -4.73 -18.52
C LEU A 153 0.82 -4.53 -19.91
N LEU A 154 0.69 -5.50 -20.81
CA LEU A 154 1.16 -5.38 -22.20
C LEU A 154 0.33 -4.34 -22.97
N ASN A 155 -1.00 -4.37 -22.83
CA ASN A 155 -1.90 -3.36 -23.41
C ASN A 155 -1.58 -1.95 -22.89
N MET A 156 -1.31 -1.84 -21.58
CA MET A 156 -0.86 -0.58 -20.95
C MET A 156 0.47 -0.11 -21.53
N LEU A 157 1.44 -1.01 -21.74
CA LEU A 157 2.75 -0.69 -22.28
C LEU A 157 2.66 -0.22 -23.74
N GLU A 158 1.90 -0.91 -24.57
CA GLU A 158 1.69 -0.57 -25.98
C GLU A 158 0.99 0.79 -26.14
N GLY A 159 0.00 1.08 -25.30
CA GLY A 159 -0.71 2.36 -25.30
C GLY A 159 0.00 3.52 -24.57
N ALA A 160 1.19 3.29 -23.98
CA ALA A 160 1.85 4.27 -23.12
C ALA A 160 2.48 5.42 -23.91
N LYS A 161 1.97 6.64 -23.70
CA LYS A 161 2.51 7.86 -24.33
C LYS A 161 3.74 8.42 -23.62
N ASP A 162 3.87 8.18 -22.33
CA ASP A 162 4.92 8.77 -21.49
C ASP A 162 5.81 7.71 -20.82
N ASP A 163 7.05 8.12 -20.50
CA ASP A 163 8.07 7.26 -19.89
C ASP A 163 7.66 6.70 -18.53
N ARG A 164 6.92 7.47 -17.71
CA ARG A 164 6.54 7.00 -16.37
C ARG A 164 5.57 5.83 -16.45
N THR A 165 4.63 5.88 -17.39
CA THR A 165 3.70 4.78 -17.67
C THR A 165 4.44 3.56 -18.22
N ARG A 166 5.35 3.75 -19.19
CA ARG A 166 6.19 2.67 -19.72
C ARG A 166 7.01 1.99 -18.62
N LYS A 167 7.65 2.79 -17.76
CA LYS A 167 8.47 2.27 -16.67
C LYS A 167 7.67 1.41 -15.70
N GLU A 168 6.52 1.89 -15.20
CA GLU A 168 5.75 1.11 -14.23
C GLU A 168 5.22 -0.21 -14.84
N ALA A 169 4.83 -0.20 -16.12
CA ALA A 169 4.42 -1.42 -16.83
C ALA A 169 5.60 -2.40 -16.98
N LEU A 170 6.75 -1.94 -17.48
CA LEU A 170 7.95 -2.76 -17.64
C LEU A 170 8.46 -3.31 -16.31
N LYS A 171 8.44 -2.49 -15.25
CA LYS A 171 8.82 -2.90 -13.90
C LYS A 171 7.91 -4.03 -13.40
N ALA A 172 6.60 -3.93 -13.61
CA ALA A 172 5.67 -4.98 -13.22
C ALA A 172 5.88 -6.26 -14.03
N LEU A 173 6.06 -6.17 -15.35
CA LEU A 173 6.36 -7.32 -16.21
C LEU A 173 7.67 -8.01 -15.81
N SER A 174 8.72 -7.23 -15.53
CA SER A 174 10.01 -7.73 -15.03
C SER A 174 9.84 -8.44 -13.69
N ALA A 175 9.09 -7.82 -12.76
CA ALA A 175 8.78 -8.44 -11.48
C ALA A 175 7.99 -9.73 -11.64
N ILE A 176 7.10 -9.90 -12.62
CA ILE A 176 6.38 -11.15 -12.88
C ILE A 176 7.33 -12.21 -13.47
N SER A 177 8.22 -11.82 -14.39
CA SER A 177 9.09 -12.72 -15.17
C SER A 177 10.15 -13.50 -14.37
N CYS A 178 10.40 -13.19 -13.08
CA CYS A 178 11.36 -13.98 -12.30
C CYS A 178 10.86 -15.39 -11.96
N SER A 179 9.59 -15.72 -12.18
CA SER A 179 9.11 -17.12 -12.16
C SER A 179 9.17 -17.71 -13.57
N GLY A 180 9.59 -18.97 -13.70
CA GLY A 180 9.69 -19.66 -15.00
C GLY A 180 8.35 -19.78 -15.71
N GLN A 181 7.33 -20.29 -15.01
CA GLN A 181 5.98 -20.46 -15.57
C GLN A 181 5.34 -19.12 -15.94
N ALA A 182 5.48 -18.10 -15.08
CA ALA A 182 4.95 -16.78 -15.39
C ALA A 182 5.66 -16.14 -16.59
N ALA A 183 6.99 -16.32 -16.71
CA ALA A 183 7.76 -15.85 -17.85
C ALA A 183 7.40 -16.58 -19.16
N GLU A 184 7.05 -17.86 -19.09
CA GLU A 184 6.49 -18.60 -20.22
C GLU A 184 5.12 -18.02 -20.62
N ALA A 185 4.23 -17.73 -19.66
CA ALA A 185 2.96 -17.08 -19.94
C ALA A 185 3.13 -15.70 -20.59
N LEU A 186 4.12 -14.91 -20.14
CA LEU A 186 4.53 -13.66 -20.80
C LEU A 186 4.98 -13.89 -22.26
N HIS A 187 5.78 -14.92 -22.50
CA HIS A 187 6.23 -15.28 -23.84
C HIS A 187 5.05 -15.66 -24.74
N GLN A 188 4.13 -16.49 -24.25
CA GLN A 188 2.91 -16.92 -24.95
C GLN A 188 1.96 -15.76 -25.22
N ALA A 189 1.88 -14.77 -24.33
CA ALA A 189 1.10 -13.54 -24.50
C ALA A 189 1.70 -12.55 -25.52
N GLY A 190 2.80 -12.90 -26.19
CA GLY A 190 3.41 -12.03 -27.20
C GLY A 190 4.17 -10.84 -26.61
N ALA A 191 4.74 -10.98 -25.40
CA ALA A 191 5.45 -9.86 -24.76
C ALA A 191 6.69 -9.39 -25.54
N ILE A 192 7.41 -10.29 -26.23
CA ILE A 192 8.66 -9.97 -26.94
C ILE A 192 8.51 -8.82 -27.96
N PRO A 193 7.60 -8.88 -28.95
CA PRO A 193 7.46 -7.80 -29.93
C PRO A 193 7.12 -6.46 -29.28
N ILE A 194 6.22 -6.46 -28.29
CA ILE A 194 5.77 -5.25 -27.58
C ILE A 194 6.92 -4.60 -26.79
N ILE A 195 7.71 -5.42 -26.07
CA ILE A 195 8.86 -4.92 -25.30
C ILE A 195 9.94 -4.40 -26.23
N ARG A 196 10.18 -5.05 -27.37
CA ARG A 196 11.16 -4.58 -28.38
C ARG A 196 10.73 -3.29 -29.06
N SER A 197 9.43 -3.10 -29.34
CA SER A 197 8.92 -1.88 -29.96
C SER A 197 8.78 -0.70 -28.98
N THR A 198 8.92 -0.95 -27.67
CA THR A 198 8.84 0.10 -26.67
C THR A 198 10.01 1.09 -26.84
N PRO A 199 9.76 2.40 -27.00
CA PRO A 199 10.84 3.38 -27.18
C PRO A 199 11.73 3.54 -25.95
N ASP A 200 13.01 3.74 -26.19
CA ASP A 200 13.99 4.04 -25.17
C ASP A 200 13.79 5.47 -24.62
N SER A 201 14.11 5.67 -23.34
CA SER A 201 14.11 7.00 -22.75
C SER A 201 15.53 7.49 -22.48
N LEU A 202 15.84 8.69 -22.99
CA LEU A 202 17.08 9.39 -22.65
C LEU A 202 17.12 9.85 -21.18
N LYS A 203 15.96 9.95 -20.52
CA LYS A 203 15.85 10.48 -19.15
C LYS A 203 15.68 9.37 -18.11
N ASP A 204 15.17 8.22 -18.49
CA ASP A 204 14.85 7.12 -17.58
C ASP A 204 15.59 5.83 -17.97
N VAL A 205 16.82 5.71 -17.48
CA VAL A 205 17.71 4.56 -17.70
C VAL A 205 17.11 3.24 -17.20
N GLU A 206 16.12 3.29 -16.30
CA GLU A 206 15.47 2.07 -15.81
C GLU A 206 14.63 1.39 -16.90
N ILE A 207 14.09 2.15 -17.86
CA ILE A 207 13.32 1.58 -18.98
C ILE A 207 14.20 0.61 -19.77
N GLU A 208 15.40 1.04 -20.16
CA GLU A 208 16.35 0.18 -20.87
C GLU A 208 16.80 -1.02 -20.06
N LYS A 209 17.00 -0.81 -18.75
CA LYS A 209 17.35 -1.89 -17.83
C LYS A 209 16.25 -2.97 -17.78
N TYR A 210 14.99 -2.58 -17.58
CA TYR A 210 13.88 -3.53 -17.51
C TYR A 210 13.67 -4.24 -18.85
N LYS A 211 13.74 -3.50 -19.97
CA LYS A 211 13.65 -4.09 -21.31
C LYS A 211 14.73 -5.15 -21.55
N SER A 212 15.99 -4.80 -21.30
CA SER A 212 17.12 -5.70 -21.51
C SER A 212 17.01 -6.93 -20.62
N SER A 213 16.66 -6.76 -19.34
CA SER A 213 16.46 -7.86 -18.40
C SER A 213 15.32 -8.79 -18.81
N LEU A 214 14.19 -8.25 -19.28
CA LEU A 214 13.07 -9.04 -19.77
C LEU A 214 13.43 -9.84 -21.03
N LEU A 215 14.08 -9.20 -21.99
CA LEU A 215 14.49 -9.86 -23.23
C LEU A 215 15.54 -10.94 -23.00
N GLN A 216 16.49 -10.71 -22.09
CA GLN A 216 17.45 -11.72 -21.66
C GLN A 216 16.73 -12.90 -20.99
N ARG A 217 15.80 -12.62 -20.08
CA ARG A 217 15.01 -13.67 -19.41
C ARG A 217 14.27 -14.58 -20.41
N PHE A 218 13.72 -14.03 -21.48
CA PHE A 218 13.08 -14.84 -22.53
C PHE A 218 14.07 -15.62 -23.40
N GLN A 219 15.33 -15.19 -23.50
CA GLN A 219 16.38 -15.95 -24.16
C GLN A 219 16.79 -17.14 -23.30
N ASP A 220 17.00 -16.91 -22.01
CA ASP A 220 17.38 -17.96 -21.04
C ASP A 220 16.32 -19.08 -21.00
N LEU A 221 15.03 -18.73 -20.98
CA LEU A 221 13.93 -19.71 -21.06
C LEU A 221 13.99 -20.61 -22.31
N LYS A 222 14.47 -20.09 -23.44
CA LYS A 222 14.62 -20.89 -24.68
C LYS A 222 15.80 -21.84 -24.60
N CYS A 223 16.86 -21.45 -23.89
CA CYS A 223 18.02 -22.32 -23.64
C CYS A 223 17.66 -23.47 -22.70
N ASP A 224 16.84 -23.22 -21.67
CA ASP A 224 16.40 -24.24 -20.72
C ASP A 224 15.39 -25.24 -21.31
N ALA A 225 14.71 -24.88 -22.40
CA ALA A 225 13.69 -25.69 -23.07
C ALA A 225 14.26 -26.62 -24.17
N LEU A 226 15.57 -26.63 -24.40
CA LEU A 226 16.22 -27.51 -25.38
C LEU A 226 16.91 -28.69 -24.65
N PRO A 227 16.58 -29.95 -24.98
CA PRO A 227 17.22 -31.14 -24.40
C PRO A 227 18.63 -31.40 -24.93
#